data_AF-A0A6B3FRA6-F1
#
_entry.id   AF-A0A6B3FRA6-F1
#
_cell.length_a   1.000
_cell.length_b   1.000
_cell.length_c   1.000
_cell.angle_alpha   90.00
_cell.angle_beta   90.00
_cell.angle_gamma   90.00
#
_symmetry.space_group_name_H-M   'P 1'
#
loop_
_entity.id
_entity.type
_entity.pdbx_description
1 polymer ?
#
loop_
_entity_poly.entity_id
_entity_poly.type
_entity_poly.pdbx_seq_one_letter_code
_entity_poly.pdbx_strand_id
1 'polypeptide(L)'
;AAIRALAEAFPGSPLRLDPNGAWSVPTSLYVAEQLKGVLEYLEDPTSGTDGMAAVAAGTDVPLATNMCVTTLAEVPEAFARDAVRIVLSDHHYWGGLHRTRELAGICRTFGVGLSMHSNTHLGISLAAMTHVAATVPDLAYACDSHYPWQTEDVITERRTFTGGRLTVSDAPGLGVDLDRDRLAALHRRWLEDDGTHRERDDAAAMRVADPDWTTPAVPRW
;
A
#
# COMPACT_ATOMS: atom_id res chain seq x y z
N ALA A 1 2.22 -4.96 20.78
CA ALA A 1 2.71 -6.33 21.09
C ALA A 1 3.19 -7.05 19.84
N ALA A 2 2.33 -7.29 18.83
CA ALA A 2 2.68 -8.02 17.60
C ALA A 2 3.94 -7.48 16.89
N ILE A 3 4.04 -6.16 16.69
CA ILE A 3 5.24 -5.54 16.07
C ILE A 3 6.52 -5.85 16.86
N ARG A 4 6.48 -5.83 18.20
CA ARG A 4 7.67 -6.15 19.02
C ARG A 4 8.05 -7.62 18.90
N ALA A 5 7.07 -8.52 18.85
CA ALA A 5 7.30 -9.94 18.62
C ALA A 5 7.91 -10.19 17.23
N LEU A 6 7.47 -9.45 16.20
CA LEU A 6 8.09 -9.50 14.88
C LEU A 6 9.54 -9.00 14.91
N ALA A 7 9.83 -7.91 15.62
CA ALA A 7 11.19 -7.37 15.75
C ALA A 7 12.14 -8.34 16.45
N GLU A 8 11.64 -9.08 17.45
CA GLU A 8 12.39 -10.12 18.15
C GLU A 8 12.64 -11.35 17.27
N ALA A 9 11.61 -11.80 16.54
CA ALA A 9 11.71 -12.98 15.68
C ALA A 9 12.52 -12.73 14.39
N PHE A 10 12.54 -11.49 13.89
CA PHE A 10 13.19 -11.10 12.63
C PHE A 10 14.15 -9.90 12.85
N PRO A 11 15.24 -10.08 13.61
CA PRO A 11 16.13 -8.99 13.96
C PRO A 11 16.78 -8.38 12.71
N GLY A 12 16.73 -7.05 12.61
CA GLY A 12 17.28 -6.28 11.49
C GLY A 12 16.40 -6.19 10.25
N SER A 13 15.25 -6.86 10.21
CA SER A 13 14.24 -6.64 9.16
C SER A 13 13.48 -5.34 9.40
N PRO A 14 13.33 -4.46 8.39
CA PRO A 14 12.47 -3.28 8.50
C PRO A 14 11.01 -3.67 8.77
N LEU A 15 10.36 -2.98 9.71
CA LEU A 15 8.97 -3.23 10.08
C LEU A 15 8.12 -1.99 9.88
N ARG A 16 6.90 -2.18 9.39
CA ARG A 16 5.92 -1.11 9.14
C ARG A 16 4.64 -1.44 9.87
N LEU A 17 3.85 -0.42 10.18
CA LEU A 17 2.53 -0.58 10.78
C LEU A 17 1.55 0.37 10.11
N ASP A 18 0.42 -0.15 9.67
CA ASP A 18 -0.65 0.58 9.01
C ASP A 18 -1.98 0.26 9.70
N PRO A 19 -2.59 1.20 10.44
CA PRO A 19 -3.92 1.05 11.01
C PRO A 19 -5.01 1.76 10.18
N ASN A 20 -4.69 2.24 8.96
CA ASN A 20 -5.62 2.83 8.00
C ASN A 20 -6.50 3.97 8.57
N GLY A 21 -5.85 4.93 9.23
CA GLY A 21 -6.47 6.14 9.77
C GLY A 21 -7.33 5.91 11.01
N ALA A 22 -7.26 4.72 11.62
CA ALA A 22 -8.17 4.31 12.68
C ALA A 22 -7.86 4.93 14.06
N TRP A 23 -6.70 5.56 14.28
CA TRP A 23 -6.36 6.16 15.56
C TRP A 23 -6.57 7.66 15.56
N SER A 24 -6.85 8.18 16.74
CA SER A 24 -6.79 9.60 17.07
C SER A 24 -5.33 10.06 17.12
N VAL A 25 -5.10 11.37 17.04
CA VAL A 25 -3.75 11.95 17.19
C VAL A 25 -3.09 11.53 18.52
N PRO A 26 -3.75 11.59 19.70
CA PRO A 26 -3.14 11.15 20.95
C PRO A 26 -2.74 9.67 20.95
N THR A 27 -3.60 8.79 20.42
CA THR A 27 -3.31 7.35 20.35
C THR A 27 -2.17 7.07 19.37
N SER A 28 -2.13 7.77 18.24
CA SER A 28 -1.03 7.70 17.27
C SER A 28 0.31 8.06 17.89
N LEU A 29 0.38 9.17 18.63
CA LEU A 29 1.60 9.61 19.33
C LEU A 29 2.03 8.62 20.42
N TYR A 30 1.07 8.09 21.18
CA TYR A 30 1.34 7.05 22.17
C TYR A 30 1.99 5.82 21.50
N VAL A 31 1.41 5.30 20.41
CA VAL A 31 1.95 4.13 19.71
C VAL A 31 3.30 4.41 19.07
N ALA A 32 3.48 5.59 18.46
CA ALA A 32 4.75 5.99 17.87
C ALA A 32 5.88 6.02 18.92
N GLU A 33 5.62 6.53 20.12
CA GLU A 33 6.58 6.49 21.23
C GLU A 33 6.86 5.05 21.67
N GLN A 34 5.84 4.20 21.78
CA GLN A 34 6.02 2.79 22.15
C GLN A 34 6.80 1.97 21.11
N LEU A 35 6.92 2.44 19.87
CA LEU A 35 7.59 1.73 18.77
C LEU A 35 8.76 2.53 18.20
N LYS A 36 9.25 3.54 18.93
CA LYS A 36 10.41 4.34 18.54
C LYS A 36 11.64 3.45 18.36
N GLY A 37 12.30 3.59 17.20
CA GLY A 37 13.46 2.78 16.82
C GLY A 37 13.15 1.33 16.39
N VAL A 38 11.85 0.94 16.34
CA VAL A 38 11.42 -0.38 15.87
C VAL A 38 10.87 -0.30 14.45
N LEU A 39 10.13 0.75 14.12
CA LEU A 39 9.50 0.92 12.82
C LEU A 39 10.42 1.61 11.81
N GLU A 40 10.38 1.15 10.56
CA GLU A 40 10.88 1.87 9.39
C GLU A 40 10.03 3.12 9.13
N TYR A 41 8.70 2.95 9.19
CA TYR A 41 7.74 4.05 9.19
C TYR A 41 6.41 3.60 9.80
N LEU A 42 5.60 4.59 10.20
CA LEU A 42 4.22 4.42 10.64
C LEU A 42 3.29 4.99 9.55
N GLU A 43 2.51 4.12 8.94
CA GLU A 43 1.63 4.46 7.82
C GLU A 43 0.24 4.83 8.31
N ASP A 44 -0.31 5.93 7.80
CA ASP A 44 -1.67 6.41 8.06
C ASP A 44 -2.19 6.13 9.50
N PRO A 45 -1.49 6.55 10.57
CA PRO A 45 -1.97 6.29 11.93
C PRO A 45 -3.29 6.98 12.24
N THR A 46 -3.51 8.16 11.65
CA THR A 46 -4.72 8.98 11.78
C THR A 46 -5.18 9.44 10.40
N SER A 47 -6.45 9.85 10.31
CA SER A 47 -7.04 10.32 9.05
C SER A 47 -6.74 11.80 8.77
N GLY A 48 -6.57 12.13 7.48
CA GLY A 48 -6.49 13.50 6.97
C GLY A 48 -5.16 14.22 7.23
N THR A 49 -4.87 15.20 6.37
CA THR A 49 -3.61 15.95 6.40
C THR A 49 -3.38 16.67 7.73
N ASP A 50 -4.41 17.25 8.33
CA ASP A 50 -4.32 17.93 9.63
C ASP A 50 -3.91 16.97 10.76
N GLY A 51 -4.54 15.79 10.81
CA GLY A 51 -4.22 14.76 11.79
C GLY A 51 -2.79 14.26 11.60
N MET A 52 -2.42 13.93 10.36
CA MET A 52 -1.08 13.46 10.02
C MET A 52 0.00 14.48 10.38
N ALA A 53 -0.20 15.77 10.07
CA ALA A 53 0.71 16.84 10.46
C ALA A 53 0.84 16.99 11.98
N ALA A 54 -0.27 16.87 12.72
CA ALA A 54 -0.23 16.93 14.18
C ALA A 54 0.54 15.75 14.80
N VAL A 55 0.43 14.54 14.23
CA VAL A 55 1.24 13.39 14.66
C VAL A 55 2.70 13.57 14.27
N ALA A 56 2.99 13.97 13.02
CA ALA A 56 4.35 14.18 12.52
C ALA A 56 5.13 15.21 13.34
N ALA A 57 4.46 16.25 13.84
CA ALA A 57 5.09 17.26 14.70
C ALA A 57 5.47 16.74 16.10
N GLY A 58 4.88 15.61 16.55
CA GLY A 58 5.07 15.06 17.89
C GLY A 58 5.92 13.79 17.98
N THR A 59 6.47 13.30 16.86
CA THR A 59 7.31 12.09 16.85
C THR A 59 8.41 12.16 15.80
N ASP A 60 9.50 11.42 16.04
CA ASP A 60 10.60 11.26 15.06
C ASP A 60 10.36 10.05 14.14
N VAL A 61 9.33 9.23 14.39
CA VAL A 61 9.00 8.09 13.52
C VAL A 61 8.46 8.63 12.19
N PRO A 62 9.06 8.29 11.03
CA PRO A 62 8.58 8.78 9.74
C PRO A 62 7.14 8.35 9.48
N LEU A 63 6.30 9.28 9.04
CA LEU A 63 4.95 8.97 8.62
C LEU A 63 4.88 8.69 7.12
N ALA A 64 4.17 7.62 6.75
CA ALA A 64 3.86 7.26 5.39
C ALA A 64 2.36 7.40 5.10
N THR A 65 1.96 7.58 3.84
CA THR A 65 0.54 7.61 3.47
C THR A 65 0.25 6.98 2.12
N ASN A 66 -0.88 6.28 2.06
CA ASN A 66 -1.66 6.01 0.86
C ASN A 66 -3.10 6.59 0.94
N MET A 67 -3.42 7.36 1.99
CA MET A 67 -4.78 7.87 2.25
C MET A 67 -4.92 9.39 2.12
N CYS A 68 -4.04 10.20 2.74
CA CYS A 68 -4.17 11.66 2.73
C CYS A 68 -3.46 12.34 1.54
N VAL A 69 -2.63 11.58 0.80
CA VAL A 69 -2.03 11.99 -0.47
C VAL A 69 -2.19 10.86 -1.49
N THR A 70 -3.25 10.94 -2.29
CA THR A 70 -3.61 9.99 -3.35
C THR A 70 -3.67 10.63 -4.74
N THR A 71 -3.66 11.95 -4.80
CA THR A 71 -3.66 12.72 -6.04
C THR A 71 -2.65 13.87 -6.01
N LEU A 72 -2.26 14.38 -7.18
CA LEU A 72 -1.32 15.50 -7.28
C LEU A 72 -1.87 16.80 -6.66
N ALA A 73 -3.19 16.93 -6.54
CA ALA A 73 -3.83 18.11 -5.95
C ALA A 73 -3.64 18.20 -4.43
N GLU A 74 -3.38 17.07 -3.76
CA GLU A 74 -3.21 16.99 -2.29
C GLU A 74 -1.77 17.25 -1.85
N VAL A 75 -0.82 17.08 -2.78
CA VAL A 75 0.63 17.25 -2.53
C VAL A 75 0.96 18.64 -1.95
N PRO A 76 0.48 19.77 -2.50
CA PRO A 76 0.88 21.09 -2.01
C PRO A 76 0.56 21.30 -0.53
N GLU A 77 -0.62 20.88 -0.08
CA GLU A 77 -1.03 21.05 1.33
C GLU A 77 -0.25 20.10 2.25
N ALA A 78 -0.19 18.81 1.91
CA ALA A 78 0.45 17.82 2.76
C ALA A 78 1.95 18.09 2.94
N PHE A 79 2.63 18.52 1.87
CA PHE A 79 4.07 18.77 1.92
C PHE A 79 4.36 20.10 2.63
N ALA A 80 3.55 21.14 2.43
CA ALA A 80 3.71 22.42 3.13
C ALA A 80 3.52 22.31 4.65
N ARG A 81 2.77 21.30 5.11
CA ARG A 81 2.51 21.04 6.53
C ARG A 81 3.41 19.96 7.13
N ASP A 82 4.40 19.46 6.38
CA ASP A 82 5.24 18.32 6.80
C ASP A 82 4.42 17.10 7.25
N ALA A 83 3.23 16.89 6.67
CA ALA A 83 2.29 15.87 7.15
C ALA A 83 2.81 14.44 6.96
N VAL A 84 3.66 14.23 5.96
CA VAL A 84 4.20 12.91 5.60
C VAL A 84 5.67 13.03 5.20
N ARG A 85 6.42 11.95 5.47
CA ARG A 85 7.81 11.80 5.02
C ARG A 85 7.95 10.79 3.89
N ILE A 86 6.91 9.97 3.65
CA ILE A 86 6.89 8.94 2.61
C ILE A 86 5.50 8.95 1.95
N VAL A 87 5.46 8.97 0.62
CA VAL A 87 4.22 8.72 -0.14
C VAL A 87 4.28 7.32 -0.72
N LEU A 88 3.21 6.55 -0.54
CA LEU A 88 3.05 5.27 -1.22
C LEU A 88 2.40 5.52 -2.58
N SER A 89 3.19 5.30 -3.62
CA SER A 89 2.69 5.38 -4.99
C SER A 89 1.79 4.19 -5.33
N ASP A 90 0.87 4.39 -6.26
CA ASP A 90 0.06 3.32 -6.83
C ASP A 90 -0.41 3.72 -8.23
N HIS A 91 0.12 3.04 -9.24
CA HIS A 91 -0.19 3.39 -10.63
C HIS A 91 -1.68 3.21 -11.00
N HIS A 92 -2.46 2.44 -10.23
CA HIS A 92 -3.88 2.21 -10.52
C HIS A 92 -4.71 3.49 -10.33
N TYR A 93 -4.41 4.30 -9.31
CA TYR A 93 -5.16 5.53 -9.02
C TYR A 93 -4.37 6.83 -9.29
N TRP A 94 -3.04 6.79 -9.37
CA TRP A 94 -2.23 7.95 -9.77
C TRP A 94 -2.24 8.24 -11.28
N GLY A 95 -2.83 7.36 -12.10
CA GLY A 95 -2.96 7.55 -13.54
C GLY A 95 -1.85 6.90 -14.38
N GLY A 96 -1.38 5.72 -13.95
CA GLY A 96 -0.45 4.88 -14.71
C GLY A 96 1.03 5.17 -14.48
N LEU A 97 1.88 4.37 -15.14
CA LEU A 97 3.31 4.28 -14.85
C LEU A 97 4.07 5.60 -15.03
N HIS A 98 3.70 6.39 -16.04
CA HIS A 98 4.33 7.69 -16.28
C HIS A 98 4.01 8.70 -15.18
N ARG A 99 2.76 8.73 -14.70
CA ARG A 99 2.34 9.59 -13.58
C ARG A 99 3.01 9.18 -12.27
N THR A 100 3.21 7.88 -12.04
CA THR A 100 4.01 7.38 -10.91
C THR A 100 5.45 7.90 -10.95
N ARG A 101 6.08 7.96 -12.14
CA ARG A 101 7.43 8.56 -12.28
C ARG A 101 7.44 10.07 -12.07
N GLU A 102 6.39 10.77 -12.49
CA GLU A 102 6.20 12.20 -12.21
C GLU A 102 6.10 12.44 -10.69
N LEU A 103 5.25 11.68 -9.99
CA LEU A 103 5.16 11.69 -8.53
C LEU A 103 6.52 11.43 -7.87
N ALA A 104 7.26 10.42 -8.34
CA ALA A 104 8.61 10.14 -7.83
C ALA A 104 9.57 11.34 -7.96
N GLY A 105 9.47 12.07 -9.07
CA GLY A 105 10.23 13.31 -9.28
C GLY A 105 9.82 14.43 -8.33
N ILE A 106 8.52 14.57 -8.06
CA ILE A 106 7.98 15.54 -7.10
C ILE A 106 8.45 15.19 -5.69
N CYS A 107 8.23 13.96 -5.22
CA CYS A 107 8.69 13.49 -3.92
C CYS A 107 10.18 13.78 -3.70
N ARG A 108 11.04 13.42 -4.67
CA ARG A 108 12.48 13.72 -4.62
C ARG A 108 12.78 15.21 -4.52
N THR A 109 12.03 16.05 -5.25
CA THR A 109 12.23 17.52 -5.22
C THR A 109 11.94 18.11 -3.84
N PHE A 110 11.00 17.53 -3.11
CA PHE A 110 10.61 17.97 -1.76
C PHE A 110 11.29 17.17 -0.63
N GLY A 111 12.21 16.26 -0.94
CA GLY A 111 12.87 15.41 0.07
C GLY A 111 11.93 14.41 0.74
N VAL A 112 10.81 14.08 0.10
CA VAL A 112 9.85 13.07 0.56
C VAL A 112 10.21 11.73 -0.08
N GLY A 113 10.22 10.66 0.71
CA GLY A 113 10.47 9.30 0.25
C GLY A 113 9.32 8.75 -0.59
N LEU A 114 9.60 7.72 -1.39
CA LEU A 114 8.58 7.02 -2.18
C LEU A 114 8.62 5.53 -1.86
N SER A 115 7.47 4.97 -1.51
CA SER A 115 7.21 3.53 -1.45
C SER A 115 6.08 3.19 -2.46
N MET A 116 5.51 2.00 -2.40
CA MET A 116 4.41 1.61 -3.28
C MET A 116 3.36 0.82 -2.52
N HIS A 117 2.13 1.34 -2.57
CA HIS A 117 0.94 0.69 -2.06
C HIS A 117 0.48 -0.41 -3.02
N SER A 118 -0.30 -1.36 -2.50
CA SER A 118 -1.01 -2.34 -3.33
C SER A 118 -2.37 -2.68 -2.77
N ASN A 119 -3.33 -2.98 -3.64
CA ASN A 119 -4.51 -3.77 -3.29
C ASN A 119 -4.35 -5.22 -3.79
N THR A 120 -5.36 -6.07 -3.56
CA THR A 120 -5.49 -7.36 -4.24
C THR A 120 -5.33 -7.19 -5.75
N HIS A 121 -4.31 -7.83 -6.33
CA HIS A 121 -3.96 -7.68 -7.73
C HIS A 121 -3.44 -9.00 -8.32
N LEU A 122 -3.41 -9.10 -9.66
CA LEU A 122 -2.90 -10.27 -10.39
C LEU A 122 -1.53 -9.97 -11.05
N GLY A 123 -1.05 -10.90 -11.88
CA GLY A 123 0.28 -10.86 -12.47
C GLY A 123 0.52 -9.72 -13.47
N ILE A 124 -0.55 -9.18 -14.09
CA ILE A 124 -0.44 -8.00 -14.96
C ILE A 124 -0.05 -6.76 -14.15
N SER A 125 -0.76 -6.47 -13.06
CA SER A 125 -0.44 -5.39 -12.15
C SER A 125 0.93 -5.60 -11.49
N LEU A 126 1.26 -6.84 -11.09
CA LEU A 126 2.58 -7.14 -10.52
C LEU A 126 3.72 -6.80 -11.48
N ALA A 127 3.58 -7.15 -12.77
CA ALA A 127 4.55 -6.80 -13.79
C ALA A 127 4.66 -5.27 -13.97
N ALA A 128 3.52 -4.57 -14.02
CA ALA A 128 3.48 -3.12 -14.14
C ALA A 128 4.13 -2.40 -12.94
N MET A 129 3.84 -2.84 -11.72
CA MET A 129 4.46 -2.39 -10.47
C MET A 129 5.98 -2.61 -10.49
N THR A 130 6.41 -3.82 -10.88
CA THR A 130 7.84 -4.18 -10.94
C THR A 130 8.59 -3.30 -11.94
N HIS A 131 8.02 -3.09 -13.14
CA HIS A 131 8.60 -2.22 -14.16
C HIS A 131 8.73 -0.78 -13.69
N VAL A 132 7.67 -0.18 -13.14
CA VAL A 132 7.74 1.23 -12.71
C VAL A 132 8.67 1.42 -11.52
N ALA A 133 8.67 0.51 -10.54
CA ALA A 133 9.61 0.52 -9.42
C ALA A 133 11.07 0.52 -9.90
N ALA A 134 11.40 -0.29 -10.91
CA ALA A 134 12.74 -0.35 -11.49
C ALA A 134 13.18 0.94 -12.20
N THR A 135 12.25 1.84 -12.52
CA THR A 135 12.55 3.15 -13.14
C THR A 135 12.68 4.30 -12.13
N VAL A 136 12.39 4.07 -10.85
CA VAL A 136 12.51 5.06 -9.79
C VAL A 136 13.92 4.98 -9.20
N PRO A 137 14.78 6.00 -9.42
CA PRO A 137 16.13 6.00 -8.85
C PRO A 137 16.05 5.97 -7.32
N ASP A 138 16.89 5.14 -6.71
CA ASP A 138 17.03 5.02 -5.26
C ASP A 138 15.69 4.80 -4.52
N LEU A 139 14.79 3.97 -5.08
CA LEU A 139 13.59 3.53 -4.39
C LEU A 139 13.98 2.80 -3.09
N ALA A 140 14.00 3.54 -1.99
CA ALA A 140 14.60 3.12 -0.72
C ALA A 140 13.78 2.03 -0.01
N TYR A 141 12.48 1.96 -0.29
CA TYR A 141 11.53 1.11 0.43
C TYR A 141 11.08 -0.05 -0.45
N ALA A 142 10.95 -1.24 0.15
CA ALA A 142 10.30 -2.38 -0.49
C ALA A 142 8.84 -2.03 -0.84
N CYS A 143 8.37 -2.44 -2.03
CA CYS A 143 6.99 -2.25 -2.46
C CYS A 143 6.06 -3.28 -1.79
N ASP A 144 4.86 -2.86 -1.43
CA ASP A 144 3.85 -3.78 -0.94
C ASP A 144 3.32 -4.65 -2.08
N SER A 145 2.92 -5.88 -1.74
CA SER A 145 2.24 -6.75 -2.70
C SER A 145 1.33 -7.73 -1.98
N HIS A 146 0.09 -7.81 -2.46
CA HIS A 146 -0.87 -8.83 -2.03
C HIS A 146 -0.69 -10.16 -2.76
N TYR A 147 0.29 -10.27 -3.66
CA TYR A 147 0.49 -11.46 -4.51
C TYR A 147 0.67 -12.77 -3.74
N PRO A 148 1.35 -12.82 -2.56
CA PRO A 148 1.42 -14.04 -1.75
C PRO A 148 0.06 -14.55 -1.24
N TRP A 149 -0.95 -13.67 -1.15
CA TRP A 149 -2.32 -14.04 -0.76
C TRP A 149 -3.16 -14.56 -1.93
N GLN A 150 -2.64 -14.49 -3.16
CA GLN A 150 -3.34 -14.93 -4.37
C GLN A 150 -2.90 -16.33 -4.77
N THR A 151 -3.85 -17.21 -5.04
CA THR A 151 -3.59 -18.57 -5.57
C THR A 151 -3.82 -18.67 -7.08
N GLU A 152 -4.53 -17.71 -7.67
CA GLU A 152 -4.94 -17.69 -9.08
C GLU A 152 -4.34 -16.49 -9.83
N ASP A 153 -4.23 -16.61 -11.15
CA ASP A 153 -3.70 -15.56 -12.03
C ASP A 153 -4.28 -15.67 -13.44
N VAL A 154 -4.11 -14.63 -14.24
CA VAL A 154 -4.50 -14.58 -15.67
C VAL A 154 -3.30 -14.64 -16.62
N ILE A 155 -2.07 -14.66 -16.10
CA ILE A 155 -0.86 -14.82 -16.91
C ILE A 155 -0.46 -16.31 -17.02
N THR A 156 0.23 -16.66 -18.09
CA THR A 156 0.68 -18.04 -18.37
C THR A 156 1.59 -18.56 -17.27
N GLU A 157 2.58 -17.75 -16.86
CA GLU A 157 3.57 -18.08 -15.84
C GLU A 157 3.48 -17.12 -14.65
N ARG A 158 3.06 -17.63 -13.49
CA ARG A 158 3.05 -16.86 -12.24
C ARG A 158 4.47 -16.43 -11.86
N ARG A 159 4.60 -15.22 -11.31
CA ARG A 159 5.91 -14.70 -10.90
C ARG A 159 6.34 -15.32 -9.57
N THR A 160 7.63 -15.65 -9.48
CA THR A 160 8.23 -16.20 -8.26
C THR A 160 9.13 -15.16 -7.62
N PHE A 161 8.95 -14.94 -6.31
CA PHE A 161 9.85 -14.12 -5.52
C PHE A 161 11.10 -14.91 -5.16
N THR A 162 12.28 -14.34 -5.41
CA THR A 162 13.56 -14.92 -4.99
C THR A 162 14.23 -13.96 -4.01
N GLY A 163 14.44 -14.40 -2.78
CA GLY A 163 15.01 -13.55 -1.71
C GLY A 163 14.19 -12.29 -1.44
N GLY A 164 12.86 -12.37 -1.51
CA GLY A 164 11.94 -11.24 -1.32
C GLY A 164 11.90 -10.24 -2.48
N ARG A 165 12.51 -10.57 -3.63
CA ARG A 165 12.61 -9.69 -4.80
C ARG A 165 12.00 -10.32 -6.04
N LEU A 166 11.59 -9.48 -6.97
CA LEU A 166 11.20 -9.85 -8.32
C LEU A 166 12.25 -9.39 -9.32
N THR A 167 12.53 -10.24 -10.31
CA THR A 167 13.39 -9.88 -11.44
C THR A 167 12.56 -9.16 -12.48
N VAL A 168 13.05 -8.01 -12.95
CA VAL A 168 12.44 -7.29 -14.08
C VAL A 168 12.70 -8.11 -15.34
N SER A 169 11.65 -8.32 -16.15
CA SER A 169 11.76 -9.08 -17.40
C SER A 169 12.45 -8.24 -18.48
N ASP A 170 13.40 -8.84 -19.21
CA ASP A 170 14.02 -8.25 -20.41
C ASP A 170 13.16 -8.42 -21.68
N ALA A 171 12.10 -9.24 -21.63
CA ALA A 171 11.17 -9.40 -22.75
C ALA A 171 10.41 -8.08 -23.05
N PRO A 172 10.05 -7.82 -24.32
CA PRO A 172 9.32 -6.61 -24.70
C PRO A 172 7.99 -6.42 -23.95
N GLY A 173 7.58 -5.16 -23.78
CA GLY A 173 6.33 -4.80 -23.10
C GLY A 173 6.40 -5.07 -21.59
N LEU A 174 5.31 -5.58 -21.00
CA LEU A 174 5.29 -5.98 -19.58
C LEU A 174 6.02 -7.31 -19.33
N GLY A 175 6.41 -8.03 -20.37
CA GLY A 175 7.06 -9.33 -20.27
C GLY A 175 6.17 -10.45 -19.76
N VAL A 176 4.85 -10.28 -19.78
CA VAL A 176 3.85 -11.30 -19.42
C VAL A 176 2.98 -11.65 -20.62
N ASP A 177 2.62 -12.93 -20.74
CA ASP A 177 1.62 -13.41 -21.69
C ASP A 177 0.33 -13.76 -20.97
N LEU A 178 -0.80 -13.48 -21.63
CA LEU A 178 -2.12 -13.77 -21.11
C LEU A 178 -2.48 -15.25 -21.31
N ASP A 179 -2.87 -15.92 -20.24
CA ASP A 179 -3.55 -17.21 -20.29
C ASP A 179 -5.04 -16.98 -20.50
N ARG A 180 -5.50 -17.22 -21.74
CA ARG A 180 -6.89 -16.96 -22.14
C ARG A 180 -7.88 -17.90 -21.46
N ASP A 181 -7.47 -19.12 -21.14
CA ASP A 181 -8.35 -20.09 -20.48
C ASP A 181 -8.54 -19.73 -19.01
N ARG A 182 -7.47 -19.33 -18.31
CA ARG A 182 -7.56 -18.81 -16.94
C ARG A 182 -8.38 -17.53 -16.87
N LEU A 183 -8.16 -16.60 -17.80
CA LEU A 183 -8.97 -15.39 -17.89
C LEU A 183 -10.46 -15.73 -18.09
N ALA A 184 -10.78 -16.64 -19.02
CA ALA A 184 -12.15 -17.07 -19.28
C ALA A 184 -12.78 -17.75 -18.05
N ALA A 185 -12.00 -18.52 -17.28
CA ALA A 185 -12.47 -19.15 -16.05
C ALA A 185 -12.80 -18.13 -14.95
N LEU A 186 -11.91 -17.16 -14.70
CA LEU A 186 -12.16 -16.09 -13.71
C LEU A 186 -13.32 -15.19 -14.13
N HIS A 187 -13.43 -14.86 -15.43
CA HIS A 187 -14.55 -14.09 -15.95
C HIS A 187 -15.88 -14.84 -15.80
N ARG A 188 -15.91 -16.14 -16.06
CA ARG A 188 -17.11 -16.96 -15.88
C ARG A 188 -17.55 -16.98 -14.43
N ARG A 189 -16.61 -17.14 -13.48
CA ARG A 189 -16.90 -17.05 -12.04
C ARG A 189 -17.52 -15.69 -11.68
N TRP A 190 -16.98 -14.62 -12.23
CA TRP A 190 -17.55 -13.28 -12.03
C TRP A 190 -18.98 -13.17 -12.57
N LEU A 191 -19.27 -13.72 -13.75
CA LEU A 191 -20.62 -13.73 -14.33
C LEU A 191 -21.62 -14.61 -13.55
N GLU A 192 -21.15 -15.76 -13.04
CA GLU A 192 -21.97 -16.74 -12.31
C GLU A 192 -22.23 -16.35 -10.85
N ASP A 193 -21.46 -15.39 -10.31
CA ASP A 193 -21.72 -14.77 -9.01
C ASP A 193 -23.13 -14.14 -8.98
N ASP A 194 -23.82 -14.26 -7.85
CA ASP A 194 -25.20 -13.80 -7.63
C ASP A 194 -25.34 -12.26 -7.59
N GLY A 195 -24.24 -11.54 -7.80
CA GLY A 195 -24.18 -10.09 -7.81
C GLY A 195 -23.71 -9.51 -6.48
N THR A 196 -23.45 -10.34 -5.46
CA THR A 196 -22.96 -9.87 -4.16
C THR A 196 -21.55 -9.30 -4.22
N HIS A 197 -20.72 -9.71 -5.18
CA HIS A 197 -19.32 -9.26 -5.31
C HIS A 197 -19.08 -8.30 -6.48
N ARG A 198 -20.05 -7.44 -6.81
CA ARG A 198 -19.90 -6.43 -7.87
C ARG A 198 -19.10 -5.21 -7.43
N GLU A 199 -19.15 -4.90 -6.14
CA GLU A 199 -18.30 -3.91 -5.49
C GLU A 199 -17.62 -4.55 -4.29
N ARG A 200 -16.43 -4.06 -3.93
CA ARG A 200 -15.76 -4.50 -2.71
C ARG A 200 -16.49 -3.90 -1.51
N ASP A 201 -17.05 -4.75 -0.65
CA ASP A 201 -17.68 -4.36 0.61
C ASP A 201 -17.18 -5.25 1.76
N ASP A 202 -16.06 -4.84 2.37
CA ASP A 202 -15.45 -5.55 3.51
C ASP A 202 -16.40 -5.56 4.72
N ALA A 203 -17.28 -4.56 4.86
CA ALA A 203 -18.28 -4.50 5.91
C ALA A 203 -19.39 -5.54 5.71
N ALA A 204 -19.81 -5.79 4.46
CA ALA A 204 -20.74 -6.89 4.15
C ALA A 204 -20.11 -8.25 4.47
N ALA A 205 -18.83 -8.45 4.14
CA ALA A 205 -18.11 -9.67 4.49
C ALA A 205 -18.05 -9.87 6.02
N MET A 206 -17.81 -8.80 6.80
CA MET A 206 -17.88 -8.87 8.26
C MET A 206 -19.27 -9.25 8.77
N ARG A 207 -20.34 -8.72 8.14
CA ARG A 207 -21.73 -9.03 8.49
C ARG A 207 -22.15 -10.48 8.25
N VAL A 208 -21.40 -11.24 7.44
CA VAL A 208 -21.60 -12.70 7.32
C VAL A 208 -21.21 -13.42 8.61
N ALA A 209 -20.15 -12.97 9.28
CA ALA A 209 -19.67 -13.55 10.54
C ALA A 209 -20.37 -12.96 11.77
N ASP A 210 -20.72 -11.67 11.73
CA ASP A 210 -21.39 -10.93 12.80
C ASP A 210 -22.51 -10.06 12.21
N PRO A 211 -23.76 -10.55 12.15
CA PRO A 211 -24.86 -9.85 11.49
C PRO A 211 -25.16 -8.44 12.00
N ASP A 212 -24.84 -8.16 13.28
CA ASP A 212 -25.06 -6.87 13.92
C ASP A 212 -23.87 -5.92 13.78
N TRP A 213 -22.82 -6.34 13.06
CA TRP A 213 -21.61 -5.56 12.87
C TRP A 213 -21.88 -4.26 12.09
N THR A 214 -21.33 -3.17 12.61
CA THR A 214 -21.40 -1.84 11.98
C THR A 214 -19.99 -1.28 11.81
N THR A 215 -19.77 -0.56 10.70
CA THR A 215 -18.48 0.10 10.44
C THR A 215 -18.21 1.12 11.55
N PRO A 216 -17.13 0.97 12.32
CA PRO A 216 -16.81 1.91 13.40
C PRO A 216 -16.55 3.31 12.84
N ALA A 217 -16.96 4.34 13.58
CA ALA A 217 -16.51 5.70 13.29
C ALA A 217 -14.99 5.81 13.51
N VAL A 218 -14.34 6.61 12.66
CA VAL A 218 -12.92 6.96 12.80
C VAL A 218 -12.79 8.39 13.35
N PRO A 219 -11.87 8.64 14.30
CA PRO A 219 -10.95 7.69 14.92
C PRO A 219 -11.66 6.74 15.90
N ARG A 220 -11.23 5.47 15.92
CA ARG A 220 -11.77 4.41 16.77
C ARG A 220 -11.07 4.33 18.13
N TRP A 221 -9.80 4.72 18.20
CA TRP A 221 -8.95 4.62 19.40
C TRP A 221 -8.20 5.91 19.70
#